data_AF-A0A656JK90-F1
#
_entry.id   AF-A0A656JK90-F1
#
_cell.length_a   1.000
_cell.length_b   1.000
_cell.length_c   1.000
_cell.angle_alpha   90.00
_cell.angle_beta   90.00
_cell.angle_gamma   90.00
#
_symmetry.space_group_name_H-M   'P 1'
#
loop_
_entity.id
_entity.type
_entity.pdbx_description
1 polymer ?
#
loop_
_entity_poly.entity_id
_entity_poly.type
_entity_poly.pdbx_seq_one_letter_code
_entity_poly.pdbx_strand_id
1 'polypeptide(L)' 'GEPSTTIERKVNAGTCNNYVMNKDGHKQVYHVSFNSDGRVTNKGFMTCEQREKNEKAM' A
#
# COMPACT_ATOMS: atom_id res chain seq x y z
N GLY A 1 -2.57 -7.44 11.02
CA GLY A 1 -3.93 -6.93 11.23
C GLY A 1 -4.65 -6.86 9.90
N GLU A 2 -5.97 -6.73 9.91
CA GLU A 2 -6.75 -6.55 8.69
C GLU A 2 -6.41 -5.21 8.03
N PRO A 3 -6.20 -5.17 6.70
CA PRO A 3 -5.99 -3.93 5.99
C PRO A 3 -7.27 -3.08 5.98
N SER A 4 -7.13 -1.76 5.99
CA SER A 4 -8.27 -0.85 5.86
C SER A 4 -8.91 -0.94 4.47
N THR A 5 -8.08 -1.11 3.44
CA THR A 5 -8.51 -1.43 2.08
C THR A 5 -7.46 -2.28 1.39
N THR A 6 -7.88 -3.12 0.46
CA THR A 6 -7.00 -3.85 -0.46
C THR A 6 -7.39 -3.47 -1.88
N ILE A 7 -6.41 -3.16 -2.72
CA ILE A 7 -6.63 -2.82 -4.13
C ILE A 7 -5.78 -3.71 -5.04
N GLU A 8 -6.27 -3.98 -6.24
CA GLU A 8 -5.42 -4.48 -7.32
C GLU A 8 -4.54 -3.35 -7.85
N ARG A 9 -3.26 -3.65 -8.06
CA ARG A 9 -2.31 -2.70 -8.60
C ARG A 9 -2.49 -2.62 -10.12
N LYS A 10 -2.51 -1.38 -10.62
CA LYS A 10 -2.73 -1.01 -12.03
C LYS A 10 -1.43 -0.80 -12.79
N VAL A 11 -0.35 -0.43 -12.11
CA VAL A 11 0.96 -0.14 -12.74
C VAL A 11 1.82 -1.40 -12.83
N ASN A 12 1.80 -2.21 -11.78
CA ASN A 12 2.57 -3.43 -11.64
C ASN A 12 1.63 -4.55 -11.21
N ALA A 13 1.86 -5.80 -11.64
CA ALA A 13 1.02 -6.92 -11.23
C ALA A 13 1.07 -7.17 -9.71
N GLY A 14 -0.06 -7.57 -9.13
CA GLY A 14 -0.23 -7.90 -7.71
C GLY A 14 -1.25 -6.99 -7.01
N THR A 15 -1.22 -7.00 -5.68
CA THR A 15 -2.15 -6.25 -4.83
C THR A 15 -1.43 -5.24 -3.96
N CYS A 16 -2.17 -4.29 -3.39
CA CYS A 16 -1.66 -3.38 -2.38
C CYS A 16 -2.66 -3.23 -1.24
N ASN A 17 -2.15 -3.31 -0.01
CA ASN A 17 -2.93 -3.18 1.21
C ASN A 17 -2.65 -1.82 1.85
N ASN A 18 -3.70 -1.07 2.13
CA ASN A 18 -3.65 0.11 2.98
C ASN A 18 -3.89 -0.26 4.45
N TYR A 19 -3.22 0.48 5.33
CA TYR A 19 -3.40 0.42 6.77
C TYR A 19 -3.49 1.84 7.33
N VAL A 20 -4.31 1.99 8.36
CA VAL A 20 -4.33 3.19 9.20
C VAL A 20 -3.85 2.78 10.59
N MET A 21 -2.59 3.08 10.88
CA MET A 21 -2.03 2.85 12.20
C MET A 21 -2.45 4.00 13.11
N ASN A 22 -2.84 3.70 14.34
CA ASN A 22 -3.09 4.70 15.37
C ASN A 22 -2.15 4.42 16.53
N LYS A 23 -1.32 5.40 16.88
CA LYS A 23 -0.45 5.35 18.05
C LYS A 23 -0.55 6.68 18.79
N ASP A 24 -0.90 6.64 20.07
CA ASP A 24 -1.00 7.83 20.93
C ASP A 24 -1.91 8.93 20.34
N GLY A 25 -2.99 8.54 19.65
CA GLY A 25 -3.91 9.45 18.97
C GLY A 25 -3.43 9.94 17.59
N HIS A 26 -2.19 9.66 17.21
CA HIS A 26 -1.65 9.96 15.89
C HIS A 26 -2.01 8.88 14.89
N LYS A 27 -2.75 9.26 13.84
CA LYS A 27 -3.06 8.40 12.71
C LYS A 27 -1.98 8.51 11.65
N GLN A 28 -1.40 7.38 11.25
CA GLN A 28 -0.42 7.27 10.19
C GLN A 28 -0.88 6.26 9.16
N VAL A 29 -0.97 6.69 7.90
CA VAL A 29 -1.24 5.78 6.78
C VAL A 29 0.01 5.00 6.41
N TYR A 30 -0.19 3.76 5.99
CA TYR A 30 0.88 2.88 5.56
C TYR A 30 0.36 1.94 4.46
N HIS A 31 1.20 1.63 3.49
CA HIS A 31 0.89 0.65 2.47
C HIS A 31 1.87 -0.52 2.50
N VAL A 32 1.41 -1.66 2.01
CA VAL A 32 2.24 -2.82 1.66
C VAL A 32 1.81 -3.32 0.29
N SER A 33 2.73 -3.30 -0.67
CA SER A 33 2.53 -3.81 -2.02
C SER A 33 3.05 -5.23 -2.17
N PHE A 34 2.30 -6.05 -2.89
CA PHE A 34 2.61 -7.43 -3.22
C PHE A 34 2.78 -7.58 -4.73
N ASN A 35 3.59 -8.55 -5.17
CA ASN A 35 3.64 -8.97 -6.57
C ASN A 35 2.54 -10.02 -6.86
N SER A 36 2.50 -10.53 -8.10
CA SER A 36 1.57 -11.59 -8.53
C SER A 36 1.70 -12.89 -7.74
N ASP A 37 2.87 -13.17 -7.16
CA ASP A 37 3.11 -14.37 -6.35
C ASP A 37 2.72 -14.18 -4.88
N GLY A 38 2.12 -13.03 -4.54
CA GLY A 38 1.75 -12.68 -3.18
C GLY A 38 2.95 -12.33 -2.28
N ARG A 39 4.12 -12.03 -2.85
CA ARG A 39 5.32 -11.62 -2.09
C ARG A 39 5.39 -10.11 -1.98
N VAL A 40 5.80 -9.62 -0.81
CA VAL A 40 5.96 -8.18 -0.55
C VAL A 40 7.07 -7.60 -1.43
N THR A 41 6.77 -6.50 -2.12
CA THR A 41 7.74 -5.78 -2.98
C THR A 41 8.01 -4.36 -2.51
N ASN A 42 7.03 -3.68 -1.93
CA ASN A 42 7.19 -2.33 -1.40
C ASN A 42 6.35 -2.12 -0.14
N LYS A 43 6.75 -1.15 0.68
CA LYS A 43 5.99 -0.69 1.84
C LYS A 43 6.44 0.71 2.23
N GLY A 44 5.56 1.51 2.80
CA GLY A 44 5.90 2.88 3.20
C GLY A 44 4.74 3.74 3.66
N PHE A 45 5.07 4.91 4.20
CA PHE A 45 4.14 5.85 4.84
C PHE A 45 3.35 6.70 3.83
N MET A 46 2.53 6.03 3.02
CA MET A 46 1.61 6.63 2.07
C MET A 46 0.48 5.64 1.78
N THR A 47 -0.56 6.05 1.04
CA THR A 47 -1.59 5.12 0.57
C THR A 47 -1.14 4.35 -0.68
N CYS A 48 -1.81 3.25 -0.99
CA CYS A 48 -1.63 2.50 -2.22
C CYS A 48 -1.82 3.37 -3.47
N GLU A 49 -2.82 4.24 -3.49
CA GLU A 49 -3.09 5.16 -4.61
C GLU A 49 -1.96 6.17 -4.79
N GLN A 50 -1.39 6.68 -3.69
CA GLN A 50 -0.24 7.57 -3.75
C GLN A 50 1.00 6.83 -4.28
N ARG A 51 1.21 5.58 -3.84
CA ARG A 51 2.26 4.72 -4.36
C ARG A 51 2.10 4.50 -5.86
N GLU A 52 0.89 4.21 -6.35
CA GLU A 52 0.63 4.05 -7.79
C GLU A 52 0.93 5.32 -8.59
N LYS A 53 0.54 6.49 -8.08
CA LYS A 53 0.86 7.76 -8.73
C LYS A 53 2.36 7.98 -8.85
N ASN A 54 3.11 7.66 -7.79
CA ASN A 54 4.57 7.76 -7.80
C ASN A 54 5.19 6.78 -8.80
N GLU A 55 4.68 5.55 -8.88
CA GLU A 55 5.16 4.54 -9.84
C GLU A 55 4.90 4.93 -11.29
N LYS A 56 3.79 5.62 -11.58
CA LYS A 56 3.49 6.14 -12.93
C LYS A 56 4.35 7.33 -13.34
N ALA A 57 4.91 8.06 -12.38
CA ALA A 57 5.71 9.26 -12.60
C ALA A 57 7.21 8.98 -12.70
N MET A 58 7.62 7.73 -12.52
CA MET A 58 9.00 7.22 -12.71
C MET A 58 9.17 6.69 -14.12
#